data_AF-A0A1H5KQE1-F1
#
_entry.id   AF-A0A1H5KQE1-F1
#
_cell.length_a   1.000
_cell.length_b   1.000
_cell.length_c   1.000
_cell.angle_alpha   90.00
_cell.angle_beta   90.00
_cell.angle_gamma   90.00
#
_symmetry.space_group_name_H-M   'P 1'
#
loop_
_entity.id
_entity.type
_entity.pdbx_description
1 polymer ?
#
loop_
_entity_poly.entity_id
_entity_poly.type
_entity_poly.pdbx_seq_one_letter_code
_entity_poly.pdbx_strand_id
1 'polypeptide(L)'
;MKIFRTIVAFLQALLLFLGFSFLSAVIYSELNSPYNIIIAIAVFSVGVFLSRSLFNLIIKRGVLSVISGDNATYDLDELEPTLGSDVLKLTPEELTNLFSKNKPSFNKGVTVSIWGDWQGRQLDTRHQLDSLNFNSDNDILTINFSDKCILKVKSPRIIFYTSSYLKVVKAKEILWEVPVDTNSKNQYSYLNTAEKIYIKSNTKWKPHAYDIGIGMNALYLQG
;
A
#
# COMPACT_ATOMS: atom_id res chain seq x y z
N MET A 1 -5.63 14.48 11.23
CA MET A 1 -4.67 13.35 11.09
C MET A 1 -3.21 13.78 10.87
N LYS A 2 -2.91 14.78 10.03
CA LYS A 2 -1.51 15.22 9.76
C LYS A 2 -0.74 15.63 11.03
N ILE A 3 -1.36 16.41 11.92
CA ILE A 3 -0.75 16.86 13.18
C ILE A 3 -0.42 15.68 14.11
N PHE A 4 -1.38 14.77 14.32
CA PHE A 4 -1.17 13.56 15.13
C PHE A 4 0.01 12.73 14.61
N ARG A 5 0.07 12.51 13.29
CA ARG A 5 1.17 11.78 12.66
C ARG A 5 2.52 12.45 12.88
N THR A 6 2.59 13.78 12.79
CA THR A 6 3.82 14.53 13.08
C THR A 6 4.24 14.42 14.54
N ILE A 7 3.30 14.49 15.49
CA ILE A 7 3.57 14.31 16.91
C ILE A 7 4.16 12.92 17.18
N VAL A 8 3.53 11.86 16.65
CA VAL A 8 4.02 10.50 16.87
C VAL A 8 5.37 10.26 16.18
N ALA A 9 5.55 10.77 14.95
CA ALA A 9 6.83 10.68 14.25
C ALA A 9 7.96 11.36 15.05
N PHE A 10 7.67 12.54 15.62
CA PHE A 10 8.61 13.29 16.43
C PHE A 10 8.98 12.54 17.72
N LEU A 11 7.99 12.03 18.45
CA LEU A 11 8.22 11.27 19.69
C LEU A 11 9.06 10.01 19.45
N GLN A 12 8.76 9.25 18.39
CA GLN A 12 9.51 8.03 18.04
C GLN A 12 10.95 8.33 17.61
N ALA A 13 11.14 9.35 16.76
CA ALA A 13 12.48 9.78 16.36
C ALA A 13 13.29 10.34 17.53
N LEU A 14 12.65 11.09 18.45
CA LEU A 14 13.28 11.62 19.65
C LEU A 14 13.73 10.51 20.59
N LEU A 15 12.91 9.47 20.78
CA LEU A 15 13.24 8.34 21.65
C LEU A 15 14.47 7.57 21.11
N LEU A 16 14.53 7.34 19.80
CA LEU A 16 15.70 6.73 19.16
C LEU A 16 16.95 7.60 19.34
N PHE A 17 16.83 8.91 19.11
CA PHE A 17 17.93 9.86 19.28
C PHE A 17 18.46 9.88 20.71
N LEU A 18 17.56 9.89 21.71
CA LEU A 18 17.93 9.84 23.12
C LEU A 18 18.66 8.53 23.46
N GLY A 19 18.22 7.39 22.92
CA GLY A 19 18.91 6.11 23.11
C GLY A 19 20.34 6.10 22.59
N PHE A 20 20.56 6.60 21.36
CA PHE A 20 21.91 6.73 20.79
C PHE A 20 22.77 7.79 21.51
N SER A 21 22.15 8.89 21.95
CA SER A 21 22.84 9.93 22.73
C SER A 21 23.31 9.39 24.08
N PHE A 22 22.48 8.60 24.75
CA PHE A 22 22.84 7.91 25.99
C PHE A 22 23.99 6.92 25.77
N LEU A 23 23.90 6.07 24.74
CA LEU A 23 24.99 5.15 24.37
C LEU A 23 26.31 5.89 24.09
N SER A 24 26.25 6.98 23.33
CA SER A 24 27.42 7.83 23.04
C SER A 24 28.02 8.41 24.32
N ALA A 25 27.19 8.90 25.25
CA ALA A 25 27.63 9.44 26.54
C ALA A 25 28.29 8.37 27.43
N VAL A 26 27.74 7.15 27.47
CA VAL A 26 28.33 6.02 28.21
C VAL A 26 29.71 5.69 27.66
N ILE A 27 29.84 5.53 26.34
CA ILE A 27 31.13 5.26 25.67
C ILE A 27 32.13 6.39 25.95
N TYR A 28 31.67 7.64 25.91
CA TYR A 28 32.51 8.79 26.21
C TYR A 28 32.97 8.80 27.68
N SER A 29 32.14 8.39 28.63
CA SER A 29 32.46 8.42 30.07
C SER A 29 33.53 7.43 30.49
N GLU A 30 33.70 6.33 29.74
CA GLU A 30 34.76 5.34 29.96
C GLU A 30 36.08 5.83 29.34
N LEU A 31 36.64 6.95 29.80
CA LEU A 31 37.84 7.64 29.25
C LEU A 31 39.17 6.88 29.42
N ASN A 32 39.19 5.57 29.19
CA ASN A 32 40.41 4.77 29.24
C ASN A 32 41.26 4.91 27.97
N SER A 33 40.71 5.46 26.88
CA SER A 33 41.41 5.58 25.60
C SER A 33 40.86 6.72 24.72
N PRO A 34 41.72 7.46 23.98
CA PRO A 34 41.27 8.45 23.00
C PRO A 34 40.41 7.85 21.87
N TYR A 35 40.48 6.53 21.65
CA TYR A 35 39.61 5.84 20.69
C TYR A 35 38.12 5.92 21.07
N ASN A 36 37.80 6.01 22.37
CA ASN A 36 36.41 6.07 22.83
C ASN A 36 35.71 7.37 22.41
N ILE A 37 36.47 8.47 22.27
CA ILE A 37 35.96 9.75 21.74
C ILE A 37 35.51 9.59 20.29
N ILE A 38 36.33 8.94 19.46
CA ILE A 38 36.02 8.72 18.04
C ILE A 38 34.77 7.84 17.89
N ILE A 39 34.69 6.77 18.69
CA ILE A 39 33.54 5.86 18.68
C ILE A 39 32.27 6.58 19.16
N ALA A 40 32.35 7.37 20.23
CA ALA A 40 31.21 8.13 20.74
C ALA A 40 30.65 9.12 19.70
N ILE A 41 31.52 9.83 18.97
CA ILE A 41 31.13 10.74 17.89
C ILE A 41 30.46 9.97 16.74
N ALA A 42 31.01 8.80 16.36
CA ALA A 42 30.44 7.97 15.31
C ALA A 42 29.03 7.46 15.70
N VAL A 43 28.87 6.93 16.92
CA VAL A 43 27.58 6.45 17.45
C VAL A 43 26.55 7.57 17.50
N PHE A 44 26.93 8.76 17.97
CA PHE A 44 26.04 9.92 17.99
C PHE A 44 25.60 10.33 16.58
N SER A 45 26.53 10.38 15.62
CA SER A 45 26.26 10.74 14.23
C SER A 45 25.31 9.74 13.56
N VAL A 46 25.50 8.44 13.81
CA VAL A 46 24.58 7.38 13.37
C VAL A 46 23.21 7.57 13.99
N GLY A 47 23.13 7.89 15.29
CA GLY A 47 21.87 8.18 15.98
C GLY A 47 21.09 9.33 15.34
N VAL A 48 21.75 10.45 15.02
CA VAL A 48 21.14 11.59 14.32
C VAL A 48 20.61 11.16 12.94
N PHE A 49 21.43 10.43 12.18
CA PHE A 49 21.06 9.96 10.84
C PHE A 49 19.84 9.02 10.88
N LEU A 50 19.86 8.00 11.75
CA LEU A 50 18.78 7.03 11.89
C LEU A 50 17.48 7.69 12.40
N SER A 51 17.58 8.62 13.35
CA SER A 51 16.41 9.33 13.89
C SER A 51 15.75 10.20 12.82
N ARG A 52 16.54 10.91 12.01
CA ARG A 52 16.03 11.65 10.84
C ARG A 52 15.39 10.72 9.80
N SER A 53 16.01 9.56 9.55
CA SER A 53 15.48 8.56 8.63
C SER A 53 14.13 8.03 9.11
N LEU A 54 14.03 7.63 10.38
CA LEU A 54 12.81 7.13 11.01
C LEU A 54 11.68 8.17 10.98
N PHE A 55 11.99 9.44 11.31
CA PHE A 55 11.02 10.53 11.23
C PHE A 55 10.42 10.65 9.82
N ASN A 56 11.28 10.71 8.81
CA ASN A 56 10.85 10.79 7.42
C ASN A 56 10.06 9.56 7.00
N LEU A 57 10.42 8.37 7.48
CA LEU A 57 9.75 7.12 7.20
C LEU A 57 8.33 7.13 7.78
N ILE A 58 8.15 7.54 9.04
CA ILE A 58 6.81 7.65 9.67
C ILE A 58 5.97 8.74 9.00
N ILE A 59 6.55 9.89 8.66
CA ILE A 59 5.86 10.98 7.93
C ILE A 59 5.46 10.55 6.51
N LYS A 60 6.16 9.61 5.88
CA LYS A 60 5.84 9.10 4.53
C LYS A 60 4.89 7.90 4.54
N ARG A 61 5.14 6.88 5.37
CA ARG A 61 4.37 5.61 5.42
C ARG A 61 3.27 5.55 6.49
N GLY A 62 3.49 6.21 7.63
CA GLY A 62 2.51 6.30 8.72
C GLY A 62 2.83 5.29 9.81
N VAL A 63 2.57 5.65 11.07
CA VAL A 63 3.04 4.94 12.27
C VAL A 63 2.72 3.44 12.22
N LEU A 64 1.48 3.10 11.87
CA LEU A 64 1.03 1.71 11.82
C LEU A 64 1.79 0.91 10.75
N SER A 65 1.97 1.43 9.54
CA SER A 65 2.72 0.75 8.47
C SER A 65 4.20 0.54 8.83
N VAL A 66 4.81 1.46 9.60
CA VAL A 66 6.20 1.30 10.06
C VAL A 66 6.33 0.20 11.11
N ILE A 67 5.40 0.14 12.07
CA ILE A 67 5.44 -0.80 13.19
C ILE A 67 4.93 -2.18 12.78
N SER A 68 3.88 -2.24 11.97
CA SER A 68 3.34 -3.51 11.46
C SER A 68 4.35 -4.22 10.58
N GLY A 69 5.30 -3.47 9.99
CA GLY A 69 6.15 -3.93 8.93
C GLY A 69 5.28 -4.37 7.75
N ASP A 70 5.45 -3.78 6.58
CA ASP A 70 5.03 -4.48 5.34
C ASP A 70 5.97 -5.67 5.06
N ASN A 71 6.31 -6.44 6.11
CA ASN A 71 6.81 -7.79 6.06
C ASN A 71 5.61 -8.75 6.04
N ALA A 72 4.53 -8.38 5.34
CA ALA A 72 3.71 -9.39 4.74
C ALA A 72 4.57 -10.01 3.65
N THR A 73 5.39 -10.98 4.06
CA THR A 73 6.16 -11.82 3.15
C THR A 73 5.20 -12.34 2.09
N TYR A 74 5.68 -12.50 0.86
CA TYR A 74 4.94 -13.14 -0.24
C TYR A 74 4.26 -14.45 0.21
N ASP A 75 4.83 -15.12 1.21
CA ASP A 75 4.31 -16.32 1.85
C ASP A 75 2.93 -16.12 2.52
N LEU A 76 2.62 -14.95 3.09
CA LEU A 76 1.30 -14.67 3.66
C LEU A 76 0.22 -14.46 2.58
N ASP A 77 0.64 -14.07 1.37
CA ASP A 77 -0.25 -13.95 0.21
C ASP A 77 -0.59 -15.31 -0.43
N GLU A 78 0.15 -16.36 -0.08
CA GLU A 78 -0.07 -17.74 -0.52
C GLU A 78 -0.80 -18.59 0.53
N LEU A 79 -1.09 -18.04 1.71
CA LEU A 79 -1.84 -18.75 2.73
C LEU A 79 -3.25 -19.08 2.23
N GLU A 80 -3.56 -20.37 2.19
CA GLU A 80 -4.92 -20.85 1.97
C GLU A 80 -5.79 -20.47 3.18
N PRO A 81 -6.99 -19.91 2.96
CA PRO A 81 -7.92 -19.64 4.05
C PRO A 81 -8.23 -20.93 4.82
N THR A 82 -8.11 -20.90 6.15
CA THR A 82 -8.48 -22.05 6.98
C THR A 82 -10.00 -22.18 7.05
N LEU A 83 -10.49 -23.43 7.22
CA LEU A 83 -11.89 -23.73 7.48
C LEU A 83 -12.38 -22.92 8.70
N GLY A 84 -13.39 -22.08 8.51
CA GLY A 84 -13.92 -21.16 9.53
C GLY A 84 -13.45 -19.71 9.42
N SER A 85 -12.56 -19.38 8.47
CA SER A 85 -12.28 -17.98 8.13
C SER A 85 -13.37 -17.42 7.21
N ASP A 86 -13.82 -16.18 7.46
CA ASP A 86 -14.77 -15.47 6.58
C ASP A 86 -14.12 -14.97 5.27
N VAL A 87 -12.92 -15.48 4.94
CA VAL A 87 -12.13 -15.10 3.77
C VAL A 87 -12.33 -16.14 2.67
N LEU A 88 -12.95 -15.71 1.58
CA LEU A 88 -13.12 -16.54 0.39
C LEU A 88 -11.98 -16.27 -0.59
N LYS A 89 -11.26 -17.33 -0.96
CA LYS A 89 -10.34 -17.30 -2.11
C LYS A 89 -11.14 -17.69 -3.35
N LEU A 90 -11.21 -16.79 -4.33
CA LEU A 90 -12.10 -16.93 -5.49
C LEU A 90 -11.31 -16.82 -6.80
N THR A 91 -11.81 -17.47 -7.85
CA THR A 91 -11.42 -17.13 -9.23
C THR A 91 -12.13 -15.85 -9.70
N PRO A 92 -11.67 -15.21 -10.80
CA PRO A 92 -12.37 -14.06 -11.37
C PRO A 92 -13.83 -14.36 -11.76
N GLU A 93 -14.09 -15.56 -12.28
CA GLU A 93 -15.43 -16.03 -12.63
C GLU A 93 -16.29 -16.29 -11.40
N GLU A 94 -15.72 -16.87 -10.35
CA GLU A 94 -16.43 -17.06 -9.09
C GLU A 94 -16.79 -15.73 -8.43
N LEU A 95 -15.89 -14.75 -8.48
CA LEU A 95 -16.14 -13.41 -7.97
C LEU A 95 -17.29 -12.72 -8.72
N THR A 96 -17.29 -12.75 -10.06
CA THR A 96 -18.37 -12.14 -10.86
C THR A 96 -19.71 -12.84 -10.65
N ASN A 97 -19.70 -14.17 -10.52
CA ASN A 97 -20.88 -14.95 -10.19
C ASN A 97 -21.43 -14.64 -8.79
N LEU A 98 -20.55 -14.54 -7.79
CA LEU A 98 -20.91 -14.14 -6.43
C LEU A 98 -21.52 -12.75 -6.42
N PHE A 99 -20.92 -11.80 -7.16
CA PHE A 99 -21.41 -10.43 -7.25
C PHE A 99 -22.78 -10.36 -7.91
N SER A 100 -22.99 -11.13 -8.97
CA SER A 100 -24.25 -11.19 -9.71
C SER A 100 -25.39 -11.80 -8.88
N LYS A 101 -25.09 -12.81 -8.05
CA LYS A 101 -26.10 -13.53 -7.24
C LYS A 101 -26.48 -12.77 -5.97
N ASN A 102 -25.49 -12.23 -5.25
CA ASN A 102 -25.70 -11.73 -3.89
C ASN A 102 -25.60 -10.20 -3.78
N LYS A 103 -25.21 -9.48 -4.85
CA LYS A 103 -24.90 -8.03 -4.83
C LYS A 103 -24.22 -7.61 -3.52
N PRO A 104 -23.06 -8.19 -3.19
CA PRO A 104 -22.40 -7.95 -1.92
C PRO A 104 -22.19 -6.44 -1.76
N SER A 105 -22.89 -5.87 -0.80
CA SER A 105 -22.91 -4.44 -0.60
C SER A 105 -21.84 -4.06 0.41
N PHE A 106 -20.74 -3.52 -0.10
CA PHE A 106 -19.90 -2.65 0.70
C PHE A 106 -20.74 -1.40 1.03
N ASN A 107 -21.59 -1.50 2.06
CA ASN A 107 -22.68 -0.56 2.35
C ASN A 107 -22.24 0.90 2.47
N LYS A 108 -20.95 1.14 2.75
CA LYS A 108 -20.36 2.46 2.95
C LYS A 108 -19.56 2.95 1.74
N GLY A 109 -19.57 2.21 0.62
CA GLY A 109 -18.63 2.37 -0.49
C GLY A 109 -17.26 1.77 -0.17
N VAL A 110 -16.36 1.75 -1.15
CA VAL A 110 -15.00 1.24 -1.03
C VAL A 110 -13.98 2.32 -1.38
N THR A 111 -12.85 2.34 -0.67
CA THR A 111 -11.64 3.05 -1.10
C THR A 111 -10.73 2.11 -1.87
N VAL A 112 -10.01 2.63 -2.84
CA VAL A 112 -9.12 1.85 -3.71
C VAL A 112 -7.66 2.08 -3.30
N SER A 113 -6.87 1.02 -3.22
CA SER A 113 -5.42 1.09 -3.06
C SER A 113 -4.76 0.18 -4.09
N ILE A 114 -3.87 0.74 -4.90
CA ILE A 114 -3.19 0.04 -6.00
C ILE A 114 -1.70 0.05 -5.70
N TRP A 115 -1.11 -1.11 -5.39
CA TRP A 115 0.32 -1.22 -5.02
C TRP A 115 0.80 -0.16 -4.02
N GLY A 116 -0.01 0.10 -2.99
CA GLY A 116 0.36 1.10 -1.98
C GLY A 116 0.25 2.56 -2.44
N ASP A 117 -0.42 2.83 -3.56
CA ASP A 117 -0.90 4.16 -3.93
C ASP A 117 -2.31 4.36 -3.37
N TRP A 118 -2.41 5.09 -2.25
CA TRP A 118 -3.67 5.37 -1.53
C TRP A 118 -4.08 6.83 -1.70
N GLN A 119 -3.13 7.70 -2.08
CA GLN A 119 -3.33 9.15 -2.24
C GLN A 119 -3.45 9.56 -3.72
N GLY A 120 -3.32 8.58 -4.63
CA GLY A 120 -3.54 8.77 -6.06
C GLY A 120 -4.96 9.22 -6.39
N ARG A 121 -5.13 9.69 -7.62
CA ARG A 121 -6.27 10.49 -8.11
C ARG A 121 -7.62 9.80 -7.90
N GLN A 122 -8.31 10.23 -6.84
CA GLN A 122 -9.59 9.74 -6.34
C GLN A 122 -9.56 8.35 -5.68
N LEU A 123 -8.39 7.72 -5.51
CA LEU A 123 -8.29 6.40 -4.88
C LEU A 123 -8.71 6.43 -3.40
N ASP A 124 -8.51 7.55 -2.71
CA ASP A 124 -8.93 7.80 -1.33
C ASP A 124 -10.42 8.16 -1.19
N THR A 125 -11.11 8.36 -2.32
CA THR A 125 -12.55 8.64 -2.31
C THR A 125 -13.34 7.34 -2.18
N ARG A 126 -14.56 7.46 -1.66
CA ARG A 126 -15.44 6.30 -1.52
C ARG A 126 -16.22 6.09 -2.80
N HIS A 127 -15.96 4.99 -3.46
CA HIS A 127 -16.64 4.56 -4.66
C HIS A 127 -17.71 3.51 -4.33
N GLN A 128 -18.88 3.56 -4.95
CA GLN A 128 -19.81 2.44 -4.87
C GLN A 128 -19.59 1.50 -6.04
N LEU A 129 -19.46 0.21 -5.74
CA LEU A 129 -19.38 -0.84 -6.75
C LEU A 129 -20.72 -0.97 -7.46
N ASP A 130 -20.71 -0.79 -8.78
CA ASP A 130 -21.89 -0.91 -9.62
C ASP A 130 -21.96 -2.29 -10.27
N SER A 131 -20.90 -2.69 -10.97
CA SER A 131 -20.84 -3.98 -11.66
C SER A 131 -19.43 -4.55 -11.75
N LEU A 132 -19.37 -5.87 -11.86
CA LEU A 132 -18.15 -6.65 -12.04
C LEU A 132 -18.32 -7.53 -13.28
N ASN A 133 -17.36 -7.48 -14.20
CA ASN A 133 -17.36 -8.30 -15.40
C ASN A 133 -15.97 -8.91 -15.63
N PHE A 134 -15.91 -10.17 -16.00
CA PHE A 134 -14.66 -10.85 -16.33
C PHE A 134 -14.70 -11.28 -17.80
N ASN A 135 -13.71 -10.83 -18.56
CA ASN A 135 -13.50 -11.26 -19.94
C ASN A 135 -12.39 -12.31 -19.94
N SER A 136 -12.76 -13.58 -20.13
CA SER A 136 -11.83 -14.72 -20.17
C SER A 136 -10.87 -14.68 -21.36
N ASP A 137 -11.30 -14.14 -22.50
CA ASP A 137 -10.48 -14.10 -23.72
C ASP A 137 -9.26 -13.20 -23.56
N ASN A 138 -9.43 -12.10 -22.82
CA ASN A 138 -8.38 -11.13 -22.55
C ASN A 138 -7.77 -11.25 -21.15
N ASP A 139 -8.35 -12.11 -20.30
CA ASP A 139 -7.99 -12.28 -18.90
C ASP A 139 -8.05 -10.94 -18.13
N ILE A 140 -9.19 -10.25 -18.25
CA ILE A 140 -9.41 -8.92 -17.66
C ILE A 140 -10.66 -8.93 -16.77
N LEU A 141 -10.45 -8.66 -15.49
CA LEU A 141 -11.51 -8.33 -14.54
C LEU A 141 -11.76 -6.82 -14.56
N THR A 142 -12.95 -6.42 -14.96
CA THR A 142 -13.41 -5.02 -14.99
C THR A 142 -14.37 -4.77 -13.84
N ILE A 143 -14.05 -3.75 -13.05
CA ILE A 143 -14.85 -3.27 -11.92
C ILE A 143 -15.34 -1.88 -12.29
N ASN A 144 -16.66 -1.73 -12.41
CA ASN A 144 -17.30 -0.45 -12.67
C ASN A 144 -17.83 0.13 -11.36
N PHE A 145 -17.60 1.42 -11.18
CA PHE A 145 -18.09 2.18 -10.04
C PHE A 145 -19.22 3.12 -10.45
N SER A 146 -20.10 3.46 -9.51
CA SER A 146 -21.27 4.31 -9.73
C SER A 146 -20.92 5.74 -10.17
N ASP A 147 -19.71 6.20 -9.84
CA ASP A 147 -19.15 7.50 -10.24
C ASP A 147 -18.52 7.49 -11.63
N LYS A 148 -18.72 6.40 -12.40
CA LYS A 148 -18.17 6.14 -13.73
C LYS A 148 -16.66 5.92 -13.75
N CYS A 149 -16.02 5.77 -12.60
CA CYS A 149 -14.65 5.24 -12.56
C CYS A 149 -14.66 3.77 -12.98
N ILE A 150 -13.58 3.35 -13.65
CA ILE A 150 -13.42 1.98 -14.12
C ILE A 150 -12.05 1.48 -13.71
N LEU A 151 -12.02 0.30 -13.08
CA LEU A 151 -10.80 -0.39 -12.72
C LEU A 151 -10.71 -1.69 -13.52
N LYS A 152 -9.64 -1.84 -14.31
CA LYS A 152 -9.37 -3.07 -15.05
C LYS A 152 -8.15 -3.74 -14.46
N VAL A 153 -8.30 -4.99 -14.05
CA VAL A 153 -7.23 -5.82 -13.51
C VAL A 153 -6.91 -6.90 -14.55
N LYS A 154 -5.71 -6.85 -15.10
CA LYS A 154 -5.23 -7.78 -16.13
C LYS A 154 -4.45 -8.93 -15.51
N SER A 155 -4.81 -10.14 -15.88
CA SER A 155 -4.30 -11.38 -15.31
C SER A 155 -4.35 -11.42 -13.78
N PRO A 156 -5.54 -11.25 -13.17
CA PRO A 156 -5.73 -11.46 -11.75
C PRO A 156 -5.44 -12.94 -11.40
N ARG A 157 -4.55 -13.19 -10.43
CA ARG A 157 -4.17 -14.57 -10.06
C ARG A 157 -4.81 -15.05 -8.76
N ILE A 158 -4.73 -14.23 -7.72
CA ILE A 158 -5.21 -14.58 -6.38
C ILE A 158 -6.17 -13.48 -5.96
N ILE A 159 -7.44 -13.84 -5.74
CA ILE A 159 -8.47 -12.92 -5.29
C ILE A 159 -8.97 -13.39 -3.93
N PHE A 160 -8.88 -12.53 -2.93
CA PHE A 160 -9.47 -12.73 -1.61
C PHE A 160 -10.65 -11.78 -1.42
N TYR A 161 -11.77 -12.32 -1.00
CA TYR A 161 -13.00 -11.59 -0.79
C TYR A 161 -13.53 -11.84 0.63
N THR A 162 -13.95 -10.77 1.30
CA THR A 162 -14.65 -10.79 2.60
C THR A 162 -15.80 -9.79 2.56
N SER A 163 -16.57 -9.73 3.66
CA SER A 163 -17.58 -8.68 3.84
C SER A 163 -17.01 -7.27 3.97
N SER A 164 -15.71 -7.12 4.24
CA SER A 164 -15.05 -5.82 4.50
C SER A 164 -14.00 -5.41 3.46
N TYR A 165 -13.46 -6.35 2.68
CA TYR A 165 -12.49 -6.03 1.63
C TYR A 165 -12.52 -7.00 0.45
N LEU A 166 -12.04 -6.50 -0.70
CA LEU A 166 -11.67 -7.28 -1.87
C LEU A 166 -10.20 -7.02 -2.19
N LYS A 167 -9.39 -8.06 -2.21
CA LYS A 167 -7.94 -8.00 -2.39
C LYS A 167 -7.56 -8.82 -3.62
N VAL A 168 -6.82 -8.23 -4.55
CA VAL A 168 -6.24 -8.95 -5.70
C VAL A 168 -4.71 -8.91 -5.59
N VAL A 169 -4.10 -10.07 -5.72
CA VAL A 169 -2.67 -10.28 -5.56
C VAL A 169 -2.08 -10.81 -6.87
N LYS A 170 -0.85 -10.38 -7.18
CA LYS A 170 -0.07 -10.77 -8.38
C LYS A 170 -0.76 -10.48 -9.72
N ALA A 171 -1.47 -9.35 -9.86
CA ALA A 171 -1.94 -8.89 -11.17
C ALA A 171 -0.76 -8.42 -12.04
N LYS A 172 -0.89 -8.62 -13.36
CA LYS A 172 0.13 -8.16 -14.33
C LYS A 172 0.07 -6.66 -14.54
N GLU A 173 -1.14 -6.13 -14.67
CA GLU A 173 -1.38 -4.70 -14.92
C GLU A 173 -2.70 -4.29 -14.28
N ILE A 174 -2.75 -3.08 -13.74
CA ILE A 174 -3.99 -2.44 -13.30
C ILE A 174 -4.13 -1.13 -14.06
N LEU A 175 -5.30 -0.94 -14.67
CA LEU A 175 -5.69 0.30 -15.32
C LEU A 175 -6.78 0.96 -14.48
N TRP A 176 -6.54 2.20 -14.05
CA TRP A 176 -7.51 3.04 -13.39
C TRP A 176 -7.95 4.15 -14.35
N GLU A 177 -9.24 4.17 -14.68
CA GLU A 177 -9.85 5.18 -15.55
C GLU A 177 -10.75 6.09 -14.71
N VAL A 178 -10.43 7.39 -14.71
CA VAL A 178 -11.22 8.42 -14.03
C VAL A 178 -11.89 9.30 -15.08
N PRO A 179 -13.21 9.49 -15.04
CA PRO A 179 -13.92 10.38 -15.96
C PRO A 179 -13.49 11.84 -15.71
N VAL A 180 -13.25 12.59 -16.79
CA VAL A 180 -13.01 14.05 -16.72
C VAL A 180 -14.24 14.76 -17.24
N ASP A 181 -14.65 14.43 -18.46
CA ASP A 181 -15.89 14.89 -19.09
C ASP A 181 -16.64 13.70 -19.70
N THR A 182 -17.75 13.97 -20.40
CA THR A 182 -18.56 12.93 -21.07
C THR A 182 -17.77 12.10 -22.09
N ASN A 183 -16.72 12.66 -22.70
CA ASN A 183 -15.94 12.01 -23.76
C ASN A 183 -14.45 11.80 -23.42
N SER A 184 -13.97 12.31 -22.28
CA SER A 184 -12.55 12.29 -21.92
C SER A 184 -12.33 11.52 -20.62
N LYS A 185 -11.30 10.68 -20.62
CA LYS A 185 -10.92 9.87 -19.46
C LYS A 185 -9.44 10.05 -19.18
N ASN A 186 -9.12 10.25 -17.92
CA ASN A 186 -7.76 10.08 -17.46
C ASN A 186 -7.51 8.60 -17.21
N GLN A 187 -6.40 8.09 -17.71
CA GLN A 187 -6.01 6.70 -17.55
C GLN A 187 -4.65 6.61 -16.85
N TYR A 188 -4.60 5.74 -15.84
CA TYR A 188 -3.42 5.43 -15.06
C TYR A 188 -3.15 3.94 -15.18
N SER A 189 -2.03 3.59 -15.83
CA SER A 189 -1.57 2.21 -15.96
C SER A 189 -0.47 1.96 -14.95
N TYR A 190 -0.61 0.88 -14.23
CA TYR A 190 0.33 0.37 -13.25
C TYR A 190 0.72 -1.05 -13.71
N LEU A 191 1.93 -1.20 -14.23
CA LEU A 191 2.43 -2.42 -14.85
C LEU A 191 3.49 -3.07 -13.96
N ASN A 192 3.28 -4.34 -13.61
CA ASN A 192 4.23 -5.13 -12.85
C ASN A 192 5.14 -5.96 -13.78
N THR A 193 6.45 -5.71 -13.73
CA THR A 193 7.46 -6.47 -14.51
C THR A 193 8.22 -7.49 -13.66
N ALA A 194 7.72 -7.84 -12.48
CA ALA A 194 8.37 -8.65 -11.44
C ALA A 194 9.61 -8.00 -10.79
N GLU A 195 10.33 -7.12 -11.47
CA GLU A 195 11.46 -6.36 -10.88
C GLU A 195 11.05 -4.98 -10.38
N LYS A 196 10.03 -4.39 -11.00
CA LYS A 196 9.58 -3.03 -10.68
C LYS A 196 8.13 -2.85 -11.11
N ILE A 197 7.47 -1.88 -10.49
CA ILE A 197 6.17 -1.38 -10.93
C ILE A 197 6.37 -0.09 -11.72
N TYR A 198 5.94 -0.11 -12.98
CA TYR A 198 5.99 1.02 -13.89
C TYR A 198 4.63 1.69 -13.94
N ILE A 199 4.62 3.01 -13.74
CA ILE A 199 3.39 3.79 -13.75
C ILE A 199 3.40 4.71 -14.97
N LYS A 200 2.36 4.63 -15.79
CA LYS A 200 2.15 5.46 -16.99
C LYS A 200 0.80 6.16 -16.87
N SER A 201 0.71 7.40 -17.35
CA SER A 201 -0.59 8.07 -17.47
C SER A 201 -0.66 8.88 -18.75
N ASN A 202 -1.87 9.10 -19.25
CA ASN A 202 -2.14 10.04 -20.34
C ASN A 202 -2.19 11.50 -19.89
N THR A 203 -1.81 11.80 -18.64
CA THR A 203 -1.84 13.14 -18.05
C THR A 203 -0.43 13.59 -17.66
N LYS A 204 -0.26 14.89 -17.33
CA LYS A 204 0.99 15.44 -16.77
C LYS A 204 1.30 14.95 -15.33
N TRP A 205 0.53 14.00 -14.81
CA TRP A 205 0.72 13.47 -13.47
C TRP A 205 2.08 12.77 -13.35
N LYS A 206 2.67 12.89 -12.17
CA LYS A 206 3.82 12.10 -11.77
C LYS A 206 3.43 11.29 -10.53
N PRO A 207 3.74 9.99 -10.49
CA PRO A 207 3.52 9.20 -9.30
C PRO A 207 4.31 9.78 -8.15
N HIS A 208 3.78 9.66 -6.94
CA HIS A 208 4.54 9.98 -5.76
C HIS A 208 5.73 9.01 -5.66
N ALA A 209 6.88 9.52 -5.21
CA ALA A 209 8.06 8.69 -4.98
C ALA A 209 7.83 7.82 -3.74
N TYR A 210 7.06 6.75 -3.90
CA TYR A 210 6.95 5.67 -2.94
C TYR A 210 7.85 4.51 -3.37
N ASP A 211 8.49 3.87 -2.40
CA ASP A 211 9.09 2.54 -2.59
C ASP A 211 7.94 1.55 -2.71
N ILE A 212 7.50 1.33 -3.94
CA ILE A 212 6.55 0.28 -4.23
C ILE A 212 7.33 -1.04 -4.30
N GLY A 213 7.15 -1.89 -3.30
CA GLY A 213 7.74 -3.22 -3.29
C GLY A 213 6.97 -4.18 -4.20
N ILE A 214 7.68 -5.09 -4.89
CA ILE A 214 7.08 -6.15 -5.72
C ILE A 214 6.17 -7.08 -4.89
N GLY A 215 6.42 -7.17 -3.57
CA GLY A 215 5.62 -7.96 -2.62
C GLY A 215 4.34 -7.30 -2.13
N MET A 216 3.98 -6.11 -2.63
CA MET A 216 2.74 -5.44 -2.23
C MET A 216 1.53 -5.98 -3.01
N ASN A 217 0.36 -5.94 -2.37
CA ASN A 217 -0.92 -6.26 -2.99
C ASN A 217 -1.12 -5.45 -4.26
N ALA A 218 -1.56 -6.11 -5.34
CA ALA A 218 -1.81 -5.42 -6.58
C ALA A 218 -3.01 -4.46 -6.43
N LEU A 219 -4.08 -4.95 -5.82
CA LEU A 219 -5.28 -4.18 -5.54
C LEU A 219 -5.81 -4.49 -4.14
N TYR A 220 -6.24 -3.46 -3.44
CA TYR A 220 -6.99 -3.57 -2.20
C TYR A 220 -8.17 -2.60 -2.21
N LEU A 221 -9.38 -3.14 -2.10
CA LEU A 221 -10.63 -2.38 -1.95
C LEU A 221 -11.15 -2.60 -0.53
N GLN A 222 -11.44 -1.53 0.19
CA GLN A 222 -11.86 -1.60 1.59
C GLN A 222 -13.13 -0.78 1.84
N GLY A 223 -14.15 -1.36 2.48
CA GLY A 223 -15.44 -0.72 2.77
C GLY A 223 -15.89 -0.76 4.23
#